data_AF-A0A1B6MSX2-F1
#
_entry.id   AF-A0A1B6MSX2-F1
#
_cell.length_a   1.000
_cell.length_b   1.000
_cell.length_c   1.000
_cell.angle_alpha   90.00
_cell.angle_beta   90.00
_cell.angle_gamma   90.00
#
_symmetry.space_group_name_H-M   'P 1'
#
loop_
_entity.id
_entity.type
_entity.pdbx_description
1 polymer ?
#
loop_
_entity_poly.entity_id
_entity_poly.type
_entity_poly.pdbx_seq_one_letter_code
_entity_poly.pdbx_strand_id
1 'polypeptide(L)'
;STLVNNTQHTNLVIATISSRHDQPQLDERITIINESILKTVEELKNDIAILPLHDLPRHLYTNHGLHYNKRGKEKIGKMIVNITEGMRQRSHITDSTGMFGSENEQ
;
A
#
# COMPACT_ATOMS: atom_id res chain seq x y z
N SER A 1 -14.93 -6.33 2.27
CA SER A 1 -14.43 -7.38 3.19
C SER A 1 -14.45 -6.83 4.61
N THR A 2 -14.68 -7.68 5.62
CA THR A 2 -14.87 -7.25 7.03
C THR A 2 -13.68 -6.46 7.59
N LEU A 3 -12.47 -6.76 7.16
CA LEU A 3 -11.25 -6.14 7.69
C LEU A 3 -11.10 -4.67 7.26
N VAL A 4 -11.43 -4.34 6.02
CA VAL A 4 -11.37 -2.95 5.53
C VAL A 4 -12.46 -2.08 6.14
N ASN A 5 -13.68 -2.62 6.27
CA ASN A 5 -14.81 -1.88 6.82
C ASN A 5 -14.60 -1.49 8.30
N ASN A 6 -13.73 -2.21 9.03
CA ASN A 6 -13.41 -1.96 10.43
C ASN A 6 -12.25 -0.96 10.64
N THR A 7 -11.67 -0.40 9.58
CA THR A 7 -10.49 0.48 9.64
C THR A 7 -10.82 1.97 9.51
N GLN A 8 -11.98 2.42 9.99
CA GLN A 8 -12.46 3.81 9.80
C GLN A 8 -11.59 4.89 10.48
N HIS A 9 -10.76 4.52 11.45
CA HIS A 9 -9.89 5.45 12.18
C HIS A 9 -8.40 5.03 12.12
N THR A 10 -8.03 4.26 11.10
CA THR A 10 -6.69 3.71 10.97
C THR A 10 -6.19 3.89 9.55
N ASN A 11 -5.00 4.48 9.39
CA ASN A 11 -4.30 4.49 8.11
C ASN A 11 -3.96 3.05 7.71
N LEU A 12 -4.52 2.58 6.60
CA LEU A 12 -4.34 1.22 6.13
C LEU A 12 -3.38 1.19 4.93
N VAL A 13 -2.33 0.38 5.03
CA VAL A 13 -1.45 0.04 3.92
C VAL A 13 -1.63 -1.43 3.60
N ILE A 14 -1.99 -1.76 2.36
CA ILE A 14 -2.15 -3.13 1.89
C ILE A 14 -0.98 -3.48 0.98
N ALA A 15 -0.24 -4.52 1.35
CA ALA A 15 0.80 -5.08 0.51
C ALA A 15 0.22 -6.10 -0.48
N THR A 16 0.63 -6.00 -1.73
CA THR A 16 0.39 -7.08 -2.71
C THR A 16 1.26 -8.29 -2.40
N ILE A 17 0.87 -9.45 -2.92
CA ILE A 17 1.64 -10.68 -2.78
C ILE A 17 2.85 -10.60 -3.72
N SER A 18 4.05 -10.79 -3.17
CA SER A 18 5.30 -10.83 -3.92
C SER A 18 5.36 -12.03 -4.88
N SER A 19 5.98 -11.88 -6.04
CA SER A 19 6.26 -12.99 -6.95
C SER A 19 7.10 -14.09 -6.29
N ARG A 20 6.89 -15.33 -6.73
CA ARG A 20 7.58 -16.51 -6.21
C ARG A 20 8.61 -16.97 -7.23
N HIS A 21 9.77 -16.33 -7.22
CA HIS A 21 10.85 -16.69 -8.15
C HIS A 21 11.45 -18.09 -7.89
N ASP A 22 11.16 -18.69 -6.74
CA ASP A 22 11.43 -20.09 -6.43
C ASP A 22 10.41 -21.05 -7.04
N GLN A 23 9.21 -20.58 -7.34
CA GLN A 23 8.09 -21.33 -7.91
C GLN A 23 7.34 -20.50 -8.95
N PRO A 24 7.93 -20.24 -10.14
CA PRO A 24 7.34 -19.35 -11.15
C PRO A 24 5.95 -19.78 -11.63
N GLN A 25 5.61 -21.07 -11.51
CA GLN A 25 4.28 -21.59 -11.81
C GLN A 25 3.17 -21.00 -10.93
N LEU A 26 3.53 -20.39 -9.79
CA LEU A 26 2.58 -19.68 -8.93
C LEU A 26 2.36 -18.22 -9.34
N ASP A 27 3.22 -17.66 -10.20
CA ASP A 27 3.18 -16.23 -10.52
C ASP A 27 1.86 -15.84 -11.21
N GLU A 28 1.29 -16.70 -12.07
CA GLU A 28 -0.02 -16.45 -12.68
C GLU A 28 -1.14 -16.33 -11.62
N ARG A 29 -1.14 -17.23 -10.64
CA ARG A 29 -2.11 -17.16 -9.52
C ARG A 29 -1.89 -15.93 -8.65
N ILE A 30 -0.64 -15.56 -8.43
CA ILE A 30 -0.27 -14.35 -7.69
C ILE A 30 -0.78 -13.10 -8.42
N THR A 31 -0.62 -13.02 -9.74
CA THR A 31 -1.14 -11.93 -10.56
C THR A 31 -2.65 -11.80 -10.41
N ILE A 32 -3.41 -12.90 -10.56
CA ILE A 32 -4.88 -12.88 -10.40
C ILE A 32 -5.30 -12.39 -9.01
N ILE A 33 -4.61 -12.84 -7.95
CA ILE A 33 -4.92 -12.40 -6.59
C ILE A 33 -4.59 -10.92 -6.41
N ASN A 34 -3.45 -10.45 -6.94
CA ASN A 34 -3.05 -9.05 -6.85
C ASN A 34 -4.01 -8.13 -7.62
N GLU A 35 -4.46 -8.51 -8.81
CA GLU A 35 -5.50 -7.77 -9.55
C GLU A 35 -6.79 -7.64 -8.74
N SER A 36 -7.22 -8.73 -8.08
CA SER A 36 -8.39 -8.72 -7.20
C SER A 36 -8.22 -7.80 -6.00
N ILE A 37 -7.03 -7.79 -5.37
CA ILE A 37 -6.69 -6.87 -4.27
C ILE A 37 -6.77 -5.42 -4.76
N LEU A 38 -6.14 -5.10 -5.90
CA LEU A 38 -6.11 -3.74 -6.44
C LEU A 38 -7.51 -3.24 -6.77
N LYS A 39 -8.32 -4.07 -7.45
CA LYS A 39 -9.72 -3.75 -7.76
C LYS A 39 -10.54 -3.51 -6.48
N THR A 40 -10.38 -4.37 -5.48
CA THR A 40 -11.07 -4.23 -4.19
C THR A 40 -10.72 -2.90 -3.50
N VAL A 41 -9.44 -2.49 -3.53
CA VAL A 41 -9.00 -1.23 -2.94
C VAL A 41 -9.54 -0.02 -3.71
N GLU A 42 -9.56 -0.08 -5.04
CA GLU A 42 -10.14 0.96 -5.90
C GLU A 42 -11.64 1.15 -5.63
N GLU A 43 -12.39 0.06 -5.47
CA GLU A 43 -13.84 0.09 -5.21
C GLU A 43 -14.19 0.69 -3.84
N LEU A 44 -13.33 0.53 -2.84
CA LEU A 44 -13.63 0.94 -1.47
C LEU A 44 -13.59 2.45 -1.26
N LYS A 45 -13.01 3.23 -2.19
CA LYS A 45 -12.91 4.71 -2.13
C LYS A 45 -12.43 5.27 -0.77
N ASN A 46 -11.73 4.44 0.01
CA ASN A 46 -11.18 4.79 1.31
C ASN A 46 -9.73 5.24 1.14
N ASP A 47 -9.18 5.94 2.14
CA ASP A 47 -7.77 6.30 2.14
C ASP A 47 -6.87 5.11 2.48
N ILE A 48 -6.77 4.17 1.54
CA ILE A 48 -5.94 2.96 1.64
C ILE A 48 -4.78 3.13 0.66
N ALA A 49 -3.55 2.95 1.14
CA ALA A 49 -2.40 2.90 0.24
C ALA A 49 -2.04 1.47 -0.14
N ILE A 50 -1.52 1.31 -1.35
CA ILE A 50 -0.96 0.05 -1.84
C ILE A 50 0.56 0.06 -1.67
N LEU A 51 1.10 -1.06 -1.18
CA LEU A 51 2.51 -1.40 -1.25
C LEU A 51 2.72 -2.47 -2.36
N PRO A 52 3.19 -2.07 -3.55
CA PRO A 52 3.29 -2.96 -4.71
C PRO A 52 4.56 -3.84 -4.65
N LEU A 53 4.50 -4.92 -3.87
CA LEU A 53 5.59 -5.87 -3.71
C LEU A 53 5.83 -6.75 -4.95
N HIS A 54 4.78 -7.02 -5.72
CA HIS A 54 4.87 -7.81 -6.95
C HIS A 54 5.70 -7.15 -8.06
N ASP A 55 5.81 -5.82 -8.06
CA ASP A 55 6.61 -5.06 -9.04
C ASP A 55 8.11 -5.10 -8.72
N LEU A 56 8.52 -5.68 -7.59
CA LEU A 56 9.92 -5.70 -7.20
C LEU A 56 10.73 -6.67 -8.08
N PRO A 57 11.84 -6.21 -8.67
CA PRO A 57 12.63 -7.04 -9.59
C PRO A 57 13.41 -8.15 -8.87
N ARG A 58 13.69 -9.23 -9.61
CA ARG A 58 14.37 -10.46 -9.13
C ARG A 58 15.64 -10.23 -8.31
N HIS A 59 16.44 -9.21 -8.65
CA HIS A 59 17.70 -8.91 -7.99
C HIS A 59 17.53 -8.38 -6.54
N LEU A 60 16.30 -8.08 -6.12
CA LEU A 60 15.96 -7.71 -4.74
C LEU A 60 15.60 -8.92 -3.86
N TYR A 61 15.57 -10.12 -4.43
CA TYR A 61 15.30 -11.37 -3.71
C TYR A 61 16.60 -12.10 -3.36
N THR A 62 16.53 -13.03 -2.40
CA THR A 62 17.61 -13.97 -2.10
C THR A 62 17.88 -14.88 -3.31
N ASN A 63 18.99 -15.61 -3.27
CA ASN A 63 19.33 -16.54 -4.36
C ASN A 63 18.23 -17.57 -4.60
N HIS A 64 17.54 -18.03 -3.56
CA HIS A 64 16.44 -18.99 -3.70
C HIS A 64 15.17 -18.36 -4.28
N GLY A 65 14.96 -17.04 -4.19
CA GLY A 65 13.83 -16.35 -4.85
C GLY A 65 12.56 -16.22 -4.01
N LEU A 66 12.50 -16.81 -2.81
CA LEU A 66 11.35 -16.72 -1.91
C LEU A 66 11.34 -15.46 -1.03
N HIS A 67 12.51 -15.06 -0.51
CA HIS A 67 12.63 -13.96 0.44
C HIS A 67 13.31 -12.76 -0.20
N TYR A 68 13.10 -11.56 0.35
CA TYR A 68 13.89 -10.39 -0.01
C TYR A 68 15.30 -10.45 0.58
N ASN A 69 16.30 -10.03 -0.20
CA ASN A 69 17.66 -9.85 0.28
C ASN A 69 17.80 -8.51 1.05
N LYS A 70 19.01 -8.16 1.48
CA LYS A 70 19.28 -6.90 2.19
C LYS A 70 18.78 -5.67 1.40
N ARG A 71 19.10 -5.59 0.10
CA ARG A 71 18.70 -4.48 -0.77
C ARG A 71 17.18 -4.44 -0.97
N GLY A 72 16.53 -5.59 -1.09
CA GLY A 72 15.07 -5.67 -1.18
C GLY A 72 14.39 -5.16 0.08
N LYS A 73 14.87 -5.56 1.27
CA LYS A 73 14.36 -5.07 2.55
C LYS A 73 14.55 -3.55 2.70
N GLU A 74 15.71 -3.03 2.33
CA GLU A 74 15.98 -1.58 2.33
C GLU A 74 15.05 -0.82 1.37
N LYS A 75 14.82 -1.35 0.16
CA LYS A 75 13.91 -0.75 -0.83
C LYS A 75 12.47 -0.71 -0.31
N ILE A 76 11.98 -1.82 0.27
CA ILE A 76 10.64 -1.90 0.87
C ILE A 76 10.52 -0.90 2.02
N GLY A 77 11.52 -0.80 2.88
CA GLY A 77 11.55 0.20 3.96
C GLY A 77 11.37 1.63 3.42
N LYS A 78 12.09 2.00 2.36
CA LYS A 78 11.93 3.31 1.69
C LYS A 78 10.53 3.51 1.10
N MET A 79 9.94 2.47 0.51
CA MET A 79 8.57 2.54 -0.01
C MET A 79 7.56 2.79 1.11
N ILE A 80 7.71 2.12 2.25
CA ILE A 80 6.85 2.33 3.43
C ILE A 80 6.99 3.75 3.97
N VAL A 81 8.23 4.26 4.12
CA VAL A 81 8.46 5.65 4.55
C VAL A 81 7.77 6.63 3.61
N ASN A 82 7.97 6.52 2.30
CA ASN A 82 7.35 7.42 1.33
C ASN A 82 5.81 7.38 1.38
N ILE A 83 5.21 6.19 1.51
CA ILE A 83 3.76 6.03 1.64
C ILE A 83 3.26 6.71 2.91
N THR A 84 3.91 6.45 4.05
CA THR A 84 3.49 7.01 5.34
C THR A 84 3.68 8.52 5.44
N GLU A 85 4.71 9.09 4.80
CA GLU A 85 4.88 10.54 4.67
C GLU A 85 3.77 11.17 3.81
N GLY A 86 3.42 10.54 2.69
CA GLY A 86 2.30 10.98 1.84
C GLY A 86 0.95 10.93 2.56
N MET A 87 0.74 9.95 3.45
CA MET A 87 -0.44 9.90 4.32
C MET A 87 -0.50 11.08 5.30
N ARG A 88 0.61 11.39 5.97
CA ARG A 88 0.69 12.51 6.93
C ARG A 88 0.41 13.87 6.29
N GLN A 89 0.88 14.08 5.07
CA GLN A 89 0.65 15.36 4.38
C GLN A 89 -0.84 15.58 4.05
N ARG A 90 -1.58 14.51 3.72
CA ARG A 90 -3.02 14.61 3.43
C ARG A 90 -3.85 14.96 4.66
N SER A 91 -3.51 14.42 5.84
CA SER A 91 -4.19 14.78 7.09
C SER A 91 -4.00 16.26 7.47
N HIS A 92 -2.84 16.86 7.18
CA HIS A 92 -2.60 18.27 7.50
C HIS A 92 -3.38 19.25 6.62
N ILE A 93 -3.71 18.89 5.38
CA ILE A 93 -4.49 19.75 4.47
C ILE A 93 -5.94 19.83 4.94
N THR A 94 -6.54 18.71 5.34
CA THR A 94 -7.93 18.68 5.84
C THR A 94 -8.11 19.49 7.11
N ASP A 95 -7.11 19.52 8.00
CA ASP A 95 -7.18 20.28 9.26
C ASP A 95 -7.04 21.79 9.06
N SER A 96 -6.24 22.22 8.08
CA SER A 96 -6.02 23.64 7.78
C SER A 96 -7.18 24.32 7.06
N THR A 97 -8.01 23.55 6.35
CA THR A 97 -9.16 24.09 5.58
C THR A 97 -10.41 24.29 6.46
N GLY A 98 -10.46 23.64 7.64
CA GLY A 98 -11.55 23.76 8.61
C GLY A 98 -11.51 25.02 9.49
N MET A 99 -10.46 25.86 9.41
CA MET A 99 -10.30 27.05 10.27
C MET A 99 -10.72 28.39 9.63
N PHE A 100 -11.22 28.40 8.39
CA PHE A 100 -11.64 29.64 7.70
C PHE A 100 -13.16 29.80 7.54
N GLY A 101 -13.98 28.99 8.24
CA GLY A 101 -15.42 28.86 7.99
C GLY A 101 -16.38 29.42 9.05
N SER A 102 -15.97 30.36 9.91
CA SER A 102 -16.86 30.86 10.98
C SER A 102 -16.74 32.36 11.27
N GLU A 103 -16.72 33.22 10.27
CA GLU A 103 -17.00 34.65 10.45
C GLU A 103 -17.72 35.18 9.20
N ASN A 104 -19.06 35.29 9.28
CA ASN A 104 -19.92 36.33 8.68
C ASN A 104 -21.34 35.81 8.45
N GLU A 105 -22.11 35.69 9.53
CA GLU A 105 -23.57 35.87 9.50
C GLU A 105 -23.97 36.68 10.75
N GLN A 106 -23.97 38.01 10.61
CA GLN A 106 -24.81 38.95 11.37
C GLN A 106 -25.25 40.08 10.45
#